data_AF-A0A1B6MHD5-F1
#
_entry.id   AF-A0A1B6MHD5-F1
#
_cell.length_a   1.000
_cell.length_b   1.000
_cell.length_c   1.000
_cell.angle_alpha   90.00
_cell.angle_beta   90.00
_cell.angle_gamma   90.00
#
_symmetry.space_group_name_H-M   'P 1'
#
loop_
_entity.id
_entity.type
_entity.pdbx_description
1 polymer ?
#
loop_
_entity_poly.entity_id
_entity_poly.type
_entity_poly.pdbx_seq_one_letter_code
_entity_poly.pdbx_strand_id
1 'polypeptide(L)'
;MANNDKLSGVQEQQGEECSTTGSAKLQTKGSNKIPLEYTNRKRVERMSADSSKSNEERKKENEQEFENICLQIQDCSISKGQLSQMLSSKRLCSASSSASSSASSHPEVEEFQKYLDTHGGHYGGWKVKDHLFYLKTRKKFPLNKTAETVNINFPDLSIEMVLAHDTWYNEYLRLRIANKRAVEEWKKMQKAAVVEEKPKPDPKPDPQSVPVKRDPKLKEKIEIWKAHTLANKLKRMHEHQEEKLRKKKEEEERKKLQEQRRALVNRYRQEKISEEVAMKTAEEVEKLQAKRESMQQAATLLKYFRYEDRRFTDRLKARRQQKERGREEPRVKSCVEARRDPSRLLQPTLGWLYHTRKCEDSDNPTSAPQLHIQHLRKLGKPTWRKGLTS
;
A
#
# COMPACT_ATOMS: atom_id res chain seq x y z
N MET A 1 -69.14 -6.10 -5.74
CA MET A 1 -69.00 -7.46 -6.28
C MET A 1 -67.77 -8.05 -5.60
N ALA A 2 -67.87 -8.51 -4.36
CA ALA A 2 -68.54 -9.71 -3.85
C ALA A 2 -67.78 -11.01 -4.19
N ASN A 3 -67.41 -11.71 -3.10
CA ASN A 3 -67.16 -13.15 -2.92
C ASN A 3 -65.71 -13.62 -3.07
N ASN A 4 -65.04 -14.00 -1.96
CA ASN A 4 -65.16 -15.24 -1.15
C ASN A 4 -64.38 -16.39 -1.82
N ASP A 5 -63.67 -17.31 -1.17
CA ASP A 5 -63.50 -17.67 0.24
C ASP A 5 -62.46 -18.81 0.31
N LYS A 6 -61.96 -19.10 1.53
CA LYS A 6 -61.59 -20.44 2.07
C LYS A 6 -60.36 -21.17 1.53
N LEU A 7 -59.67 -22.04 2.28
CA LEU A 7 -59.40 -22.33 3.70
C LEU A 7 -58.71 -23.71 3.69
N SER A 8 -57.60 -23.88 4.43
CA SER A 8 -57.06 -25.12 5.06
C SER A 8 -55.53 -24.96 5.21
N GLY A 9 -54.88 -25.11 6.36
CA GLY A 9 -55.26 -25.71 7.63
C GLY A 9 -54.80 -27.17 7.70
N VAL A 10 -53.53 -27.42 8.09
CA VAL A 10 -53.09 -28.71 8.66
C VAL A 10 -51.98 -28.48 9.71
N GLN A 11 -52.29 -29.02 10.88
CA GLN A 11 -51.56 -29.25 12.14
C GLN A 11 -50.28 -30.12 11.98
N GLU A 12 -49.20 -29.83 12.71
CA GLU A 12 -48.79 -30.51 13.96
C GLU A 12 -47.97 -31.80 13.74
N GLN A 13 -46.74 -31.80 14.24
CA GLN A 13 -46.18 -32.93 14.99
C GLN A 13 -44.91 -32.50 15.73
N GLN A 14 -45.02 -32.51 17.06
CA GLN A 14 -43.92 -32.60 18.00
C GLN A 14 -43.38 -34.03 18.02
N GLY A 15 -42.10 -34.20 18.31
CA GLY A 15 -41.44 -35.49 18.49
C GLY A 15 -40.26 -35.33 19.45
N GLU A 16 -40.37 -36.01 20.58
CA GLU A 16 -39.56 -35.95 21.80
C GLU A 16 -38.19 -36.66 21.68
N GLU A 17 -37.25 -36.14 22.48
CA GLU A 17 -36.28 -36.81 23.37
C GLU A 17 -35.65 -38.17 22.99
N CYS A 18 -34.30 -38.24 23.05
CA CYS A 18 -33.65 -39.12 24.03
C CYS A 18 -32.15 -38.84 24.24
N SER A 19 -31.80 -38.81 25.52
CA SER A 19 -30.53 -38.63 26.22
C SER A 19 -29.48 -39.74 25.96
N THR A 20 -28.21 -39.47 26.33
CA THR A 20 -27.46 -40.24 27.38
C THR A 20 -25.93 -40.36 27.15
N THR A 21 -25.20 -39.57 27.94
CA THR A 21 -23.94 -39.83 28.70
C THR A 21 -22.61 -40.23 28.06
N GLY A 22 -21.52 -39.68 28.62
CA GLY A 22 -20.19 -40.28 28.58
C GLY A 22 -19.04 -39.37 29.04
N SER A 23 -18.83 -39.25 30.35
CA SER A 23 -17.72 -38.54 31.03
C SER A 23 -16.32 -39.04 30.67
N ALA A 24 -15.33 -38.13 30.65
CA ALA A 24 -13.97 -38.41 31.13
C ALA A 24 -13.28 -37.14 31.64
N LYS A 25 -12.84 -37.21 32.90
CA LYS A 25 -12.22 -36.18 33.72
C LYS A 25 -10.72 -36.46 33.77
N LEU A 26 -9.87 -35.48 33.43
CA LEU A 26 -8.44 -35.53 33.74
C LEU A 26 -7.99 -34.15 34.21
N GLN A 27 -7.66 -34.08 35.50
CA GLN A 27 -6.99 -32.96 36.15
C GLN A 27 -5.48 -33.08 35.91
N THR A 28 -4.85 -31.99 35.47
CA THR A 28 -3.43 -31.72 35.74
C THR A 28 -3.24 -30.25 36.10
N LYS A 29 -2.37 -30.06 37.08
CA LYS A 29 -2.17 -28.86 37.90
C LYS A 29 -1.38 -27.77 37.17
N GLY A 30 -1.76 -26.51 37.45
CA GLY A 30 -0.86 -25.44 37.88
C GLY A 30 0.26 -24.98 36.96
N SER A 31 0.00 -23.94 36.18
CA SER A 31 1.00 -22.91 35.84
C SER A 31 0.30 -21.56 35.72
N ASN A 32 0.63 -20.61 36.59
CA ASN A 32 0.15 -19.24 36.58
C ASN A 32 0.49 -18.57 35.23
N LYS A 33 -0.52 -18.32 34.40
CA LYS A 33 -0.44 -17.42 33.25
C LYS A 33 -1.37 -16.24 33.48
N ILE A 34 -0.75 -15.07 33.58
CA ILE A 34 -1.37 -13.75 33.62
C ILE A 34 -2.31 -13.60 32.41
N PRO A 35 -3.59 -13.20 32.58
CA PRO A 35 -4.50 -12.96 31.47
C PRO A 35 -4.03 -11.79 30.59
N LEU A 36 -3.57 -12.11 29.39
CA LEU A 36 -3.15 -11.17 28.33
C LEU A 36 -4.38 -10.68 27.54
N GLU A 37 -5.37 -10.15 28.25
CA GLU A 37 -6.60 -9.58 27.68
C GLU A 37 -6.87 -8.21 28.32
N TYR A 38 -5.85 -7.32 28.36
CA TYR A 38 -6.10 -5.91 28.74
C TYR A 38 -5.02 -4.90 28.31
N THR A 39 -4.38 -5.07 27.14
CA THR A 39 -3.41 -4.05 26.65
C THR A 39 -3.56 -3.64 25.19
N ASN A 40 -4.47 -4.23 24.41
CA ASN A 40 -4.64 -3.85 23.00
C ASN A 40 -5.71 -2.76 22.75
N ARG A 41 -6.57 -2.42 23.71
CA ARG A 41 -7.61 -1.39 23.49
C ARG A 41 -7.09 0.04 23.51
N LYS A 42 -6.06 0.34 24.34
CA LYS A 42 -5.47 1.69 24.45
C LYS A 42 -4.47 2.06 23.35
N ARG A 43 -4.04 1.11 22.51
CA ARG A 43 -3.11 1.37 21.40
C ARG A 43 -3.85 1.75 20.11
N VAL A 44 -5.05 1.19 19.89
CA VAL A 44 -5.89 1.52 18.73
C VAL A 44 -6.53 2.91 18.89
N GLU A 45 -6.85 3.34 20.12
CA GLU A 45 -7.40 4.69 20.36
C GLU A 45 -6.36 5.81 20.20
N ARG A 46 -5.07 5.58 20.47
CA ARG A 46 -4.02 6.61 20.24
C ARG A 46 -3.60 6.75 18.78
N MET A 47 -3.76 5.73 17.95
CA MET A 47 -3.50 5.85 16.50
C MET A 47 -4.68 6.47 15.72
N SER A 48 -5.84 6.63 16.36
CA SER A 48 -7.03 7.19 15.73
C SER A 48 -7.18 8.71 15.93
N ALA A 49 -6.34 9.34 16.75
CA ALA A 49 -6.42 10.78 17.03
C ALA A 49 -5.71 11.66 15.98
N ASP A 50 -4.68 11.14 15.28
CA ASP A 50 -3.93 11.89 14.25
C ASP A 50 -4.48 11.71 12.82
N SER A 51 -5.55 10.94 12.63
CA SER A 51 -6.14 10.67 11.30
C SER A 51 -7.51 11.34 11.06
N SER A 52 -7.81 12.43 11.78
CA SER A 52 -9.13 13.10 11.71
C SER A 52 -9.15 14.38 10.87
N LYS A 53 -8.14 14.65 10.03
CA LYS A 53 -8.36 15.57 8.90
C LYS A 53 -9.23 14.86 7.87
N SER A 54 -10.47 15.33 7.74
CA SER A 54 -11.42 14.88 6.71
C SER A 54 -10.73 14.89 5.34
N ASN A 55 -11.01 13.89 4.50
CA ASN A 55 -10.52 13.89 3.11
C ASN A 55 -10.86 15.20 2.37
N GLU A 56 -11.91 15.90 2.80
CA GLU A 56 -12.33 17.21 2.30
C GLU A 56 -11.35 18.34 2.68
N GLU A 57 -10.80 18.33 3.89
CA GLU A 57 -9.81 19.33 4.34
C GLU A 57 -8.48 19.14 3.62
N ARG A 58 -8.03 17.89 3.47
CA ARG A 58 -6.83 17.60 2.66
C ARG A 58 -7.02 18.04 1.22
N LYS A 59 -8.23 17.92 0.68
CA LYS A 59 -8.53 18.36 -0.70
C LYS A 59 -8.50 19.89 -0.83
N LYS A 60 -9.01 20.63 0.15
CA LYS A 60 -8.94 22.10 0.18
C LYS A 60 -7.51 22.61 0.39
N GLU A 61 -6.72 21.96 1.25
CA GLU A 61 -5.29 22.25 1.41
C GLU A 61 -4.53 21.98 0.09
N ASN A 62 -4.87 20.89 -0.61
CA ASN A 62 -4.28 20.57 -1.92
C ASN A 62 -4.66 21.57 -3.03
N GLU A 63 -5.91 22.04 -3.07
CA GLU A 63 -6.35 23.06 -4.04
C GLU A 63 -5.67 24.41 -3.74
N GLN A 64 -5.53 24.76 -2.46
CA GLN A 64 -4.83 25.98 -2.05
C GLN A 64 -3.31 25.92 -2.33
N GLU A 65 -2.68 24.75 -2.18
CA GLU A 65 -1.28 24.54 -2.54
C GLU A 65 -1.05 24.55 -4.06
N PHE A 66 -1.99 24.00 -4.85
CA PHE A 66 -1.92 24.02 -6.31
C PHE A 66 -2.02 25.46 -6.84
N GLU A 67 -2.94 26.26 -6.31
CA GLU A 67 -3.03 27.70 -6.62
C GLU A 67 -1.73 28.44 -6.23
N ASN A 68 -1.12 28.11 -5.08
CA ASN A 68 0.17 28.70 -4.69
C ASN A 68 1.33 28.31 -5.62
N ILE A 69 1.34 27.09 -6.17
CA ILE A 69 2.35 26.64 -7.16
C ILE A 69 2.12 27.34 -8.50
N CYS A 70 0.87 27.49 -8.93
CA CYS A 70 0.52 28.23 -10.16
C CYS A 70 0.93 29.70 -10.07
N LEU A 71 0.69 30.35 -8.92
CA LEU A 71 1.15 31.73 -8.67
C LEU A 71 2.68 31.82 -8.69
N GLN A 72 3.40 30.83 -8.14
CA GLN A 72 4.87 30.78 -8.16
C GLN A 72 5.44 30.62 -9.59
N ILE A 73 4.75 29.92 -10.49
CA ILE A 73 5.11 29.82 -11.92
C ILE A 73 4.84 31.15 -12.65
N GLN A 74 3.78 31.86 -12.28
CA GLN A 74 3.42 33.16 -12.86
C GLN A 74 4.42 34.26 -12.45
N ASP A 75 4.83 34.30 -11.18
CA ASP A 75 5.82 35.27 -10.67
C ASP A 75 7.22 35.04 -11.23
N CYS A 76 7.63 33.79 -11.44
CA CYS A 76 8.87 33.46 -12.16
C CYS A 76 8.84 33.87 -13.64
N SER A 77 7.66 33.98 -14.25
CA SER A 77 7.50 34.42 -15.64
C SER A 77 7.57 35.95 -15.76
N ILE A 78 7.09 36.69 -14.75
CA ILE A 78 7.18 38.16 -14.69
C ILE A 78 8.64 38.61 -14.42
N SER A 79 9.37 37.89 -13.57
CA SER A 79 10.79 38.14 -13.27
C SER A 79 11.72 38.02 -14.50
N LYS A 80 11.44 37.09 -15.42
CA LYS A 80 12.22 36.94 -16.68
C LYS A 80 11.87 38.01 -17.73
N GLY A 81 10.65 38.56 -17.71
CA GLY A 81 10.23 39.63 -18.63
C GLY A 81 10.79 41.00 -18.28
N GLN A 82 10.96 41.32 -16.99
CA GLN A 82 11.46 42.63 -16.56
C GLN A 82 13.00 42.78 -16.63
N LEU A 83 13.76 41.68 -16.54
CA LEU A 83 15.22 41.71 -16.69
C LEU A 83 15.69 41.97 -18.13
N SER A 84 14.86 41.65 -19.14
CA SER A 84 15.19 41.93 -20.55
C SER A 84 14.87 43.36 -20.98
N GLN A 85 14.05 44.10 -20.23
CA GLN A 85 13.74 45.52 -20.52
C GLN A 85 14.66 46.49 -19.76
N MET A 86 15.27 46.06 -18.66
CA MET A 86 16.10 46.91 -17.80
C MET A 86 17.60 46.98 -18.19
N LEU A 87 18.04 46.24 -19.23
CA LEU A 87 19.43 46.29 -19.72
C LEU A 87 19.63 47.22 -20.94
N SER A 88 18.59 47.91 -21.43
CA SER A 88 18.72 48.89 -22.52
C SER A 88 18.90 50.34 -22.07
N SER A 89 18.73 50.64 -20.78
CA SER A 89 18.85 51.99 -20.22
C SER A 89 19.86 52.04 -19.07
N LYS A 90 21.15 52.00 -19.40
CA LYS A 90 22.20 52.52 -18.51
C LYS A 90 23.16 53.41 -19.31
N ARG A 91 22.96 54.72 -19.17
CA ARG A 91 24.03 55.73 -19.20
C ARG A 91 23.75 56.80 -18.15
N LEU A 92 24.78 57.04 -17.33
CA LEU A 92 24.98 58.16 -16.39
C LEU A 92 24.10 58.04 -15.11
N CYS A 93 24.55 58.16 -13.86
CA CYS A 93 25.67 58.89 -13.26
C CYS A 93 26.19 58.17 -11.99
N SER A 94 27.39 58.55 -11.55
CA SER A 94 28.13 58.05 -10.40
C SER A 94 27.65 58.57 -9.03
N ALA A 95 27.93 57.76 -8.01
CA ALA A 95 28.39 58.09 -6.65
C ALA A 95 27.54 59.02 -5.74
N SER A 96 27.03 58.43 -4.64
CA SER A 96 27.40 58.84 -3.28
C SER A 96 26.87 57.83 -2.26
N SER A 97 27.78 57.31 -1.44
CA SER A 97 27.52 56.62 -0.19
C SER A 97 26.90 57.57 0.83
N SER A 98 25.70 57.24 1.33
CA SER A 98 25.22 57.73 2.61
C SER A 98 24.36 56.67 3.27
N ALA A 99 24.89 56.10 4.34
CA ALA A 99 24.14 55.29 5.28
C ALA A 99 22.98 56.13 5.83
N SER A 100 21.74 55.71 5.54
CA SER A 100 20.57 56.10 6.30
C SER A 100 19.82 54.82 6.66
N SER A 101 19.97 54.43 7.91
CA SER A 101 19.14 53.44 8.60
C SER A 101 17.68 53.89 8.60
N SER A 102 16.95 53.58 7.54
CA SER A 102 15.50 53.44 7.60
C SER A 102 15.23 52.03 8.14
N ALA A 103 15.02 51.93 9.45
CA ALA A 103 14.48 50.74 10.08
C ALA A 103 13.25 50.29 9.29
N SER A 104 13.32 49.06 8.81
CA SER A 104 12.46 48.52 7.78
C SER A 104 11.03 48.34 8.27
N SER A 105 10.09 48.68 7.40
CA SER A 105 8.66 48.63 7.73
C SER A 105 8.14 47.22 8.02
N HIS A 106 8.91 46.15 7.76
CA HIS A 106 8.53 44.75 8.00
C HIS A 106 9.78 43.85 8.24
N PRO A 107 10.18 43.58 9.49
CA PRO A 107 11.38 42.78 9.80
C PRO A 107 11.29 41.33 9.29
N GLU A 108 10.09 40.77 9.16
CA GLU A 108 9.85 39.41 8.64
C GLU A 108 10.20 39.30 7.15
N VAL A 109 10.06 40.40 6.41
CA VAL A 109 10.39 40.45 4.98
C VAL A 109 11.91 40.47 4.79
N GLU A 110 12.63 41.16 5.66
CA GLU A 110 14.09 41.20 5.63
C GLU A 110 14.72 39.90 6.12
N GLU A 111 14.15 39.26 7.14
CA GLU A 111 14.59 37.95 7.63
C GLU A 111 14.48 36.89 6.53
N PHE A 112 13.36 36.88 5.79
CA PHE A 112 13.19 35.98 4.65
C PHE A 112 14.21 36.24 3.54
N GLN A 113 14.48 37.51 3.21
CA GLN A 113 15.47 37.84 2.18
C GLN A 113 16.90 37.45 2.60
N LYS A 114 17.30 37.78 3.84
CA LYS A 114 18.60 37.37 4.39
C LYS A 114 18.76 35.85 4.40
N TYR A 115 17.68 35.12 4.71
CA TYR A 115 17.68 33.67 4.69
C TYR A 115 17.93 33.10 3.28
N LEU A 116 17.28 33.69 2.26
CA LEU A 116 17.50 33.33 0.86
C LEU A 116 18.95 33.60 0.42
N ASP A 117 19.49 34.77 0.76
CA ASP A 117 20.84 35.16 0.37
C ASP A 117 21.90 34.24 1.02
N THR A 118 21.65 33.80 2.26
CA THR A 118 22.56 32.93 3.01
C THR A 118 22.53 31.47 2.53
N HIS A 119 21.37 30.95 2.12
CA HIS A 119 21.19 29.52 1.83
C HIS A 119 21.09 29.20 0.32
N GLY A 120 21.48 30.12 -0.56
CA GLY A 120 21.53 29.85 -2.00
C GLY A 120 20.16 29.91 -2.70
N GLY A 121 19.30 30.83 -2.26
CA GLY A 121 18.04 31.18 -2.93
C GLY A 121 16.87 30.22 -2.66
N HIS A 122 15.85 30.28 -3.51
CA HIS A 122 14.57 29.57 -3.32
C HIS A 122 14.66 28.04 -3.38
N TYR A 123 15.79 27.49 -3.79
CA TYR A 123 16.00 26.05 -3.90
C TYR A 123 17.04 25.52 -2.92
N GLY A 124 17.61 26.36 -2.03
CA GLY A 124 18.58 25.89 -1.04
C GLY A 124 19.89 25.40 -1.67
N GLY A 125 20.26 25.92 -2.85
CA GLY A 125 21.38 25.41 -3.64
C GLY A 125 21.11 24.11 -4.41
N TRP A 126 19.91 23.53 -4.33
CA TRP A 126 19.56 22.33 -5.10
C TRP A 126 19.19 22.65 -6.55
N LYS A 127 19.43 21.69 -7.46
CA LYS A 127 18.91 21.78 -8.83
C LYS A 127 17.39 21.74 -8.79
N VAL A 128 16.76 22.51 -9.68
CA VAL A 128 15.29 22.60 -9.76
C VAL A 128 14.62 21.23 -9.93
N LYS A 129 15.22 20.34 -10.74
CA LYS A 129 14.72 18.98 -10.97
C LYS A 129 14.72 18.15 -9.70
N ASP A 130 15.82 18.19 -8.96
CA ASP A 130 16.04 17.41 -7.75
C ASP A 130 15.12 17.91 -6.62
N HIS A 131 14.98 19.23 -6.49
CA HIS A 131 14.05 19.87 -5.56
C HIS A 131 12.60 19.47 -5.85
N LEU A 132 12.16 19.52 -7.12
CA LEU A 132 10.81 19.11 -7.50
C LEU A 132 10.55 17.62 -7.23
N PHE A 133 11.54 16.77 -7.46
CA PHE A 133 11.44 15.35 -7.15
C PHE A 133 11.30 15.13 -5.65
N TYR A 134 12.15 15.77 -4.83
CA TYR A 134 12.06 15.75 -3.37
C TYR A 134 10.66 16.15 -2.87
N LEU A 135 10.08 17.24 -3.38
CA LEU A 135 8.72 17.64 -3.00
C LEU A 135 7.66 16.58 -3.34
N LYS A 136 7.79 15.95 -4.51
CA LYS A 136 6.88 14.89 -4.95
C LYS A 136 6.99 13.63 -4.07
N THR A 137 8.19 13.26 -3.64
CA THR A 137 8.42 12.10 -2.78
C THR A 137 8.04 12.38 -1.33
N ARG A 138 8.32 13.59 -0.83
CA ARG A 138 7.96 14.05 0.52
C ARG A 138 6.46 14.00 0.77
N LYS A 139 5.65 14.31 -0.25
CA LYS A 139 4.17 14.20 -0.18
C LYS A 139 3.68 12.75 -0.03
N LYS A 140 4.45 11.79 -0.54
CA LYS A 140 4.02 10.38 -0.64
C LYS A 140 4.52 9.53 0.51
N PHE A 141 5.68 9.84 1.06
CA PHE A 141 6.39 8.96 1.99
C PHE A 141 6.92 9.73 3.21
N PRO A 142 7.05 9.05 4.37
CA PRO A 142 7.72 9.64 5.54
C PRO A 142 9.17 10.02 5.22
N LEU A 143 9.76 10.92 6.01
CA LEU A 143 11.06 11.55 5.74
C LEU A 143 12.19 10.56 5.42
N ASN A 144 12.33 9.49 6.22
CA ASN A 144 13.39 8.49 6.01
C ASN A 144 13.25 7.78 4.65
N LYS A 145 12.02 7.39 4.29
CA LYS A 145 11.71 6.78 2.98
C LYS A 145 11.86 7.77 1.83
N THR A 146 11.57 9.05 2.08
CA THR A 146 11.82 10.12 1.10
C THR A 146 13.30 10.27 0.82
N ALA A 147 14.14 10.29 1.86
CA ALA A 147 15.59 10.39 1.71
C ALA A 147 16.19 9.18 0.97
N GLU A 148 15.74 7.96 1.30
CA GLU A 148 16.10 6.75 0.56
C GLU A 148 15.67 6.81 -0.91
N THR A 149 14.43 7.22 -1.18
CA THR A 149 13.89 7.29 -2.56
C THR A 149 14.61 8.35 -3.40
N VAL A 150 14.94 9.50 -2.80
CA VAL A 150 15.70 10.57 -3.46
C VAL A 150 17.12 10.10 -3.77
N ASN A 151 17.81 9.46 -2.83
CA ASN A 151 19.15 8.92 -3.03
C ASN A 151 19.17 7.83 -4.14
N ILE A 152 18.16 6.96 -4.20
CA ILE A 152 18.06 5.95 -5.27
C ILE A 152 17.94 6.60 -6.66
N ASN A 153 17.21 7.71 -6.78
CA ASN A 153 17.04 8.40 -8.06
C ASN A 153 18.20 9.35 -8.39
N PHE A 154 18.86 9.88 -7.37
CA PHE A 154 19.97 10.82 -7.47
C PHE A 154 21.09 10.37 -6.51
N PRO A 155 21.99 9.48 -6.95
CA PRO A 155 23.07 8.96 -6.10
C PRO A 155 24.09 10.02 -5.70
N ASP A 156 24.11 11.16 -6.40
CA ASP A 156 24.92 12.33 -6.05
C ASP A 156 24.45 13.01 -4.74
N LEU A 157 23.20 12.75 -4.32
CA LEU A 157 22.59 13.34 -3.14
C LEU A 157 22.55 12.30 -2.01
N SER A 158 23.43 12.49 -1.01
CA SER A 158 23.44 11.62 0.15
C SER A 158 22.17 11.79 0.99
N ILE A 159 21.80 10.73 1.73
CA ILE A 159 20.65 10.74 2.64
C ILE A 159 20.74 11.91 3.64
N GLU A 160 21.95 12.18 4.15
CA GLU A 160 22.22 13.31 5.06
C GLU A 160 21.93 14.66 4.41
N MET A 161 22.29 14.84 3.14
CA MET A 161 21.96 16.04 2.38
C MET A 161 20.45 16.22 2.21
N VAL A 162 19.70 15.14 1.97
CA VAL A 162 18.23 15.21 1.87
C VAL A 162 17.59 15.60 3.21
N LEU A 163 18.14 15.11 4.33
CA LEU A 163 17.66 15.48 5.67
C LEU A 163 17.97 16.95 6.01
N ALA A 164 19.17 17.42 5.70
CA ALA A 164 19.55 18.83 5.86
C ALA A 164 18.70 19.74 4.95
N HIS A 165 18.33 19.26 3.77
CA HIS A 165 17.43 19.99 2.89
C HIS A 165 15.98 20.02 3.43
N ASP A 166 15.53 18.99 4.15
CA ASP A 166 14.22 19.00 4.80
C ASP A 166 14.16 20.03 5.94
N THR A 167 15.21 20.12 6.76
CA THR A 167 15.28 21.14 7.82
C THR A 167 15.29 22.55 7.22
N TRP A 168 16.08 22.77 6.18
CA TRP A 168 16.07 24.02 5.41
C TRP A 168 14.70 24.32 4.81
N TYR A 169 14.02 23.34 4.23
CA TYR A 169 12.72 23.52 3.58
C TYR A 169 11.61 23.86 4.58
N ASN A 170 11.65 23.26 5.78
CA ASN A 170 10.72 23.61 6.87
C ASN A 170 10.90 25.06 7.32
N GLU A 171 12.14 25.49 7.49
CA GLU A 171 12.45 26.85 7.91
C GLU A 171 12.11 27.87 6.79
N TYR A 172 12.39 27.52 5.54
CA TYR A 172 11.97 28.27 4.36
C TYR A 172 10.44 28.46 4.32
N LEU A 173 9.67 27.40 4.59
CA LEU A 173 8.20 27.49 4.64
C LEU A 173 7.72 28.39 5.77
N ARG A 174 8.31 28.30 6.97
CA ARG A 174 7.98 29.16 8.12
C ARG A 174 8.16 30.63 7.76
N LEU A 175 9.33 30.98 7.23
CA LEU A 175 9.67 32.35 6.85
C LEU A 175 8.83 32.85 5.67
N ARG A 176 8.54 32.00 4.68
CA ARG A 176 7.67 32.35 3.55
C ARG A 176 6.25 32.68 4.01
N ILE A 177 5.71 31.92 4.97
CA ILE A 177 4.39 32.20 5.55
C ILE A 177 4.41 33.52 6.31
N ALA A 178 5.44 33.78 7.11
CA ALA A 178 5.59 35.04 7.84
C ALA A 178 5.69 36.25 6.88
N ASN A 179 6.52 36.14 5.83
CA ASN A 179 6.65 37.13 4.76
C ASN A 179 5.30 37.40 4.08
N LYS A 180 4.56 36.34 3.69
CA LYS A 180 3.24 36.49 3.06
C LYS A 180 2.26 37.21 3.98
N ARG A 181 2.24 36.90 5.28
CA ARG A 181 1.38 37.58 6.26
C ARG A 181 1.73 39.05 6.38
N ALA A 182 3.01 39.40 6.52
CA ALA A 182 3.47 40.78 6.59
C ALA A 182 3.06 41.59 5.33
N VAL A 183 3.22 41.00 4.14
CA VAL A 183 2.80 41.64 2.88
C VAL A 183 1.28 41.81 2.79
N GLU A 184 0.50 40.83 3.25
CA GLU A 184 -0.96 40.92 3.30
C GLU A 184 -1.44 42.00 4.29
N GLU A 185 -0.82 42.10 5.45
CA GLU A 185 -1.07 43.13 6.45
C GLU A 185 -0.73 44.51 5.91
N TRP A 186 0.45 44.67 5.29
CA TRP A 186 0.83 45.89 4.60
C TRP A 186 -0.19 46.32 3.53
N LYS A 187 -0.64 45.37 2.70
CA LYS A 187 -1.68 45.63 1.68
C LYS A 187 -3.03 46.03 2.30
N LYS A 188 -3.39 45.47 3.47
CA LYS A 188 -4.61 45.85 4.20
C LYS A 188 -4.48 47.26 4.77
N MET A 189 -3.34 47.60 5.38
CA MET A 189 -3.08 48.94 5.91
C MET A 189 -3.10 50.00 4.81
N GLN A 190 -2.53 49.72 3.63
CA GLN A 190 -2.60 50.62 2.48
C GLN A 190 -4.03 50.84 1.98
N LYS A 191 -4.86 49.79 1.94
CA LYS A 191 -6.28 49.93 1.56
C LYS A 191 -7.10 50.69 2.61
N ALA A 192 -6.79 50.54 3.89
CA ALA A 192 -7.44 51.27 4.97
C ALA A 192 -7.06 52.76 4.94
N ALA A 193 -5.79 53.09 4.71
CA ALA A 193 -5.32 54.48 4.59
C ALA A 193 -5.99 55.22 3.42
N VAL A 194 -6.18 54.56 2.27
CA VAL A 194 -6.85 55.15 1.09
C VAL A 194 -8.36 55.40 1.30
N VAL A 195 -8.99 54.71 2.27
CA VAL A 195 -10.42 54.89 2.58
C VAL A 195 -10.66 56.00 3.61
N GLU A 196 -9.71 56.23 4.52
CA GLU A 196 -9.75 57.31 5.51
C GLU A 196 -9.39 58.70 4.92
N GLU A 197 -8.63 58.73 3.81
CA GLU A 197 -8.20 59.98 3.15
C GLU A 197 -9.22 60.55 2.13
N LYS A 198 -10.51 60.43 2.42
CA LYS A 198 -11.54 61.29 1.81
C LYS A 198 -11.99 62.35 2.82
N PRO A 199 -11.30 63.49 2.94
CA PRO A 199 -11.87 64.64 3.63
C PRO A 199 -13.16 65.04 2.88
N LYS A 200 -14.30 65.01 3.58
CA LYS A 200 -15.50 65.71 3.13
C LYS A 200 -15.13 67.20 3.06
N PRO A 201 -15.21 67.87 1.88
CA PRO A 201 -15.18 69.32 1.89
C PRO A 201 -16.51 69.82 2.49
N ASP A 202 -16.42 70.52 3.61
CA ASP A 202 -17.53 71.28 4.19
C ASP A 202 -18.08 72.27 3.14
N PRO A 203 -19.39 72.26 2.84
CA PRO A 203 -19.97 73.30 2.01
C PRO A 203 -20.21 74.53 2.88
N LYS A 204 -19.36 75.56 2.74
CA LYS A 204 -19.70 76.92 3.19
C LYS A 204 -20.89 77.42 2.38
N PRO A 205 -21.97 77.96 3.01
CA PRO A 205 -23.07 78.56 2.27
C PRO A 205 -22.70 79.97 1.84
N ASP A 206 -22.67 80.20 0.52
CA ASP A 206 -22.47 81.50 -0.10
C ASP A 206 -23.85 82.05 -0.51
N PRO A 207 -24.38 83.13 0.11
CA PRO A 207 -25.76 83.55 -0.10
C PRO A 207 -25.86 84.65 -1.16
N GLN A 208 -25.54 84.35 -2.42
CA GLN A 208 -25.95 85.18 -3.57
C GLN A 208 -26.19 84.33 -4.82
N SER A 209 -27.34 83.64 -4.90
CA SER A 209 -27.85 83.15 -6.19
C SER A 209 -28.86 84.14 -6.74
N VAL A 210 -28.39 85.01 -7.62
CA VAL A 210 -29.22 85.82 -8.52
C VAL A 210 -30.11 84.85 -9.32
N PRO A 211 -31.43 85.10 -9.46
CA PRO A 211 -32.29 84.24 -10.28
C PRO A 211 -31.99 84.52 -11.76
N VAL A 212 -30.99 83.84 -12.30
CA VAL A 212 -30.74 83.81 -13.74
C VAL A 212 -31.90 83.05 -14.37
N LYS A 213 -32.76 83.76 -15.12
CA LYS A 213 -33.81 83.18 -15.96
C LYS A 213 -33.15 82.26 -16.99
N ARG A 214 -33.05 80.98 -16.68
CA ARG A 214 -32.48 79.96 -17.57
C ARG A 214 -33.38 79.79 -18.78
N ASP A 215 -32.82 79.99 -19.98
CA ASP A 215 -33.52 79.83 -21.26
C ASP A 215 -34.28 78.49 -21.35
N PRO A 216 -35.53 78.50 -21.81
CA PRO A 216 -36.36 77.28 -21.89
C PRO A 216 -35.74 76.20 -22.79
N LYS A 217 -35.05 76.60 -23.87
CA LYS A 217 -34.33 75.68 -24.78
C LYS A 217 -33.17 74.94 -24.12
N LEU A 218 -32.57 75.49 -23.07
CA LEU A 218 -31.47 74.84 -22.35
C LEU A 218 -32.01 73.78 -21.38
N LYS A 219 -33.19 74.01 -20.77
CA LYS A 219 -33.86 73.04 -19.90
C LYS A 219 -34.27 71.78 -20.66
N GLU A 220 -34.81 71.94 -21.86
CA GLU A 220 -35.22 70.83 -22.72
C GLU A 220 -34.03 69.95 -23.13
N LYS A 221 -32.88 70.55 -23.51
CA LYS A 221 -31.65 69.80 -23.79
C LYS A 221 -31.13 69.04 -22.57
N ILE A 222 -31.24 69.62 -21.37
CA ILE A 222 -30.84 68.96 -20.12
C ILE A 222 -31.77 67.78 -19.80
N GLU A 223 -33.08 67.91 -20.05
CA GLU A 223 -34.04 66.83 -19.85
C GLU A 223 -33.82 65.69 -20.84
N ILE A 224 -33.60 65.99 -22.13
CA ILE A 224 -33.25 64.99 -23.14
C ILE A 224 -31.94 64.28 -22.76
N TRP A 225 -30.92 65.03 -22.33
CA TRP A 225 -29.65 64.45 -21.88
C TRP A 225 -29.83 63.56 -20.64
N LYS A 226 -30.64 63.98 -19.66
CA LYS A 226 -30.95 63.18 -18.46
C LYS A 226 -31.71 61.91 -18.82
N ALA A 227 -32.73 62.01 -19.68
CA ALA A 227 -33.51 60.87 -20.16
C ALA A 227 -32.62 59.88 -20.92
N HIS A 228 -31.78 60.37 -21.82
CA HIS A 228 -30.81 59.55 -22.56
C HIS A 228 -29.77 58.89 -21.63
N THR A 229 -29.27 59.61 -20.64
CA THR A 229 -28.31 59.09 -19.65
C THR A 229 -28.95 58.01 -18.79
N LEU A 230 -30.19 58.21 -18.36
CA LEU A 230 -30.94 57.25 -17.54
C LEU A 230 -31.32 55.99 -18.35
N ALA A 231 -31.76 56.16 -19.60
CA ALA A 231 -32.02 55.06 -20.53
C ALA A 231 -30.76 54.22 -20.79
N ASN A 232 -29.61 54.86 -21.04
CA ASN A 232 -28.34 54.16 -21.20
C ASN A 232 -27.90 53.42 -19.93
N LYS A 233 -28.14 54.01 -18.75
CA LYS A 233 -27.83 53.35 -17.46
C LYS A 233 -28.70 52.11 -17.26
N LEU A 234 -29.99 52.19 -17.59
CA LEU A 234 -30.91 51.06 -17.48
C LEU A 234 -30.56 49.95 -18.49
N LYS A 235 -30.21 50.32 -19.72
CA LYS A 235 -29.74 49.38 -20.75
C LYS A 235 -28.49 48.63 -20.30
N ARG A 236 -27.49 49.33 -19.77
CA ARG A 236 -26.26 48.70 -19.23
C ARG A 236 -26.55 47.76 -18.05
N MET A 237 -27.50 48.12 -17.18
CA MET A 237 -27.91 47.26 -16.07
C MET A 237 -28.61 45.99 -16.56
N HIS A 238 -29.47 46.12 -17.57
CA HIS A 238 -30.15 44.99 -18.21
C HIS A 238 -29.16 44.05 -18.90
N GLU A 239 -28.27 44.59 -19.75
CA GLU A 239 -27.21 43.82 -20.42
C GLU A 239 -26.32 43.09 -19.41
N HIS A 240 -25.96 43.75 -18.31
CA HIS A 240 -25.17 43.15 -17.23
C HIS A 240 -25.92 42.02 -16.50
N GLN A 241 -27.23 42.16 -16.30
CA GLN A 241 -28.06 41.08 -15.73
C GLN A 241 -28.17 39.89 -16.68
N GLU A 242 -28.40 40.13 -17.96
CA GLU A 242 -28.46 39.06 -18.98
C GLU A 242 -27.13 38.32 -19.10
N GLU A 243 -26.00 39.04 -19.11
CA GLU A 243 -24.67 38.41 -19.16
C GLU A 243 -24.41 37.54 -17.93
N LYS A 244 -24.83 37.98 -16.74
CA LYS A 244 -24.74 37.18 -15.51
C LYS A 244 -25.59 35.92 -15.60
N LEU A 245 -26.81 36.01 -16.11
CA LEU A 245 -27.66 34.84 -16.32
C LEU A 245 -27.06 33.88 -17.35
N ARG A 246 -26.48 34.40 -18.43
CA ARG A 246 -25.80 33.58 -19.45
C ARG A 246 -24.61 32.83 -18.88
N LYS A 247 -23.74 33.54 -18.14
CA LYS A 247 -22.58 32.94 -17.45
C LYS A 247 -22.99 31.86 -16.45
N LYS A 248 -24.08 32.09 -15.70
CA LYS A 248 -24.61 31.10 -14.75
C LYS A 248 -25.10 29.83 -15.47
N LYS A 249 -25.82 29.98 -16.58
CA LYS A 249 -26.27 28.84 -17.41
C LYS A 249 -25.10 28.05 -17.99
N GLU A 250 -24.08 28.73 -18.53
CA GLU A 250 -22.87 28.09 -19.05
C GLU A 250 -22.12 27.32 -17.95
N GLU A 251 -22.06 27.86 -16.73
CA GLU A 251 -21.42 27.19 -15.59
C GLU A 251 -22.21 25.95 -15.14
N GLU A 252 -23.54 26.01 -15.12
CA GLU A 252 -24.42 24.89 -14.81
C GLU A 252 -24.28 23.75 -15.84
N GLU A 253 -24.27 24.06 -17.13
CA GLU A 253 -24.02 23.06 -18.19
C GLU A 253 -22.62 22.44 -18.07
N ARG A 254 -21.59 23.25 -17.75
CA ARG A 254 -20.24 22.74 -17.51
C ARG A 254 -20.19 21.80 -16.31
N LYS A 255 -20.89 22.14 -15.21
CA LYS A 255 -21.01 21.30 -14.01
C LYS A 255 -21.71 19.98 -14.34
N LYS A 256 -22.81 20.03 -15.07
CA LYS A 256 -23.57 18.85 -15.52
C LYS A 256 -22.71 17.92 -16.38
N LEU A 257 -21.95 18.46 -17.33
CA LEU A 257 -21.02 17.66 -18.14
C LEU A 257 -19.91 17.02 -17.28
N GLN A 258 -19.39 17.77 -16.30
CA GLN A 258 -18.39 17.25 -15.37
C GLN A 258 -18.96 16.13 -14.49
N GLU A 259 -20.19 16.26 -14.01
CA GLU A 259 -20.91 15.24 -13.25
C GLU A 259 -21.16 13.98 -14.08
N GLN A 260 -21.58 14.13 -15.34
CA GLN A 260 -21.74 13.00 -16.27
C GLN A 260 -20.42 12.25 -16.48
N ARG A 261 -19.31 12.97 -16.68
CA ARG A 261 -17.97 12.37 -16.79
C ARG A 261 -17.57 11.65 -15.49
N ARG A 262 -17.81 12.26 -14.33
CA ARG A 262 -17.52 11.64 -13.02
C ARG A 262 -18.36 10.38 -12.80
N ALA A 263 -19.64 10.41 -13.16
CA ALA A 263 -20.55 9.27 -13.05
C ALA A 263 -20.10 8.10 -13.94
N LEU A 264 -19.64 8.38 -15.16
CA LEU A 264 -19.09 7.36 -16.06
C LEU A 264 -17.84 6.70 -15.46
N VAL A 265 -16.89 7.49 -14.96
CA VAL A 265 -15.67 6.98 -14.32
C VAL A 265 -16.00 6.17 -13.07
N ASN A 266 -16.94 6.62 -12.25
CA ASN A 266 -17.37 5.90 -11.06
C ASN A 266 -18.02 4.56 -11.40
N ARG A 267 -18.86 4.51 -12.45
CA ARG A 267 -19.47 3.26 -12.93
C ARG A 267 -18.40 2.27 -13.36
N TYR A 268 -17.45 2.72 -14.19
CA TYR A 268 -16.34 1.87 -14.63
C TYR A 268 -15.50 1.36 -13.46
N ARG A 269 -15.23 2.21 -12.45
CA ARG A 269 -14.52 1.81 -11.25
C ARG A 269 -15.29 0.75 -10.45
N GLN A 270 -16.60 0.92 -10.29
CA GLN A 270 -17.45 -0.04 -9.59
C GLN A 270 -17.50 -1.38 -10.34
N GLU A 271 -17.64 -1.34 -11.66
CA GLU A 271 -17.63 -2.52 -12.53
C GLU A 271 -16.31 -3.28 -12.38
N LYS A 272 -15.17 -2.60 -12.45
CA LYS A 272 -13.85 -3.22 -12.24
C LYS A 272 -13.70 -3.86 -10.86
N ILE A 273 -14.15 -3.19 -9.81
CA ILE A 273 -14.14 -3.75 -8.46
C ILE A 273 -15.05 -5.00 -8.38
N SER A 274 -16.23 -4.94 -8.99
CA SER A 274 -17.17 -6.06 -9.00
C SER A 274 -16.63 -7.27 -9.78
N GLU A 275 -15.96 -7.04 -10.90
CA GLU A 275 -15.27 -8.08 -11.68
C GLU A 275 -14.14 -8.72 -10.86
N GLU A 276 -13.29 -7.93 -10.20
CA GLU A 276 -12.22 -8.45 -9.36
C GLU A 276 -12.74 -9.29 -8.18
N VAL A 277 -13.82 -8.83 -7.54
CA VAL A 277 -14.48 -9.57 -6.47
C VAL A 277 -15.08 -10.86 -7.02
N ALA A 278 -15.77 -10.82 -8.15
CA ALA A 278 -16.35 -12.00 -8.80
C ALA A 278 -15.26 -13.04 -9.12
N MET A 279 -14.14 -12.61 -9.70
CA MET A 279 -13.00 -13.48 -10.00
C MET A 279 -12.42 -14.14 -8.74
N LYS A 280 -12.20 -13.36 -7.66
CA LYS A 280 -11.72 -13.91 -6.38
C LYS A 280 -12.69 -14.90 -5.76
N THR A 281 -13.99 -14.61 -5.84
CA THR A 281 -15.01 -15.53 -5.33
C THR A 281 -15.07 -16.81 -6.15
N ALA A 282 -14.96 -16.73 -7.48
CA ALA A 282 -14.91 -17.90 -8.35
C ALA A 282 -13.68 -18.77 -8.05
N GLU A 283 -12.50 -18.17 -7.88
CA GLU A 283 -11.27 -18.87 -7.51
C GLU A 283 -11.38 -19.57 -6.15
N GLU A 284 -11.99 -18.92 -5.14
CA GLU A 284 -12.18 -19.56 -3.83
C GLU A 284 -13.17 -20.72 -3.89
N VAL A 285 -14.26 -20.58 -4.66
CA VAL A 285 -15.22 -21.67 -4.89
C VAL A 285 -14.55 -22.85 -5.59
N GLU A 286 -13.75 -22.61 -6.63
CA GLU A 286 -13.00 -23.65 -7.33
C GLU A 286 -12.01 -24.35 -6.39
N LYS A 287 -11.26 -23.60 -5.58
CA LYS A 287 -10.35 -24.18 -4.57
C LYS A 287 -11.09 -25.05 -3.55
N LEU A 288 -12.24 -24.61 -3.08
CA LEU A 288 -13.06 -25.39 -2.14
C LEU A 288 -13.60 -26.65 -2.81
N GLN A 289 -14.02 -26.57 -4.07
CA GLN A 289 -14.47 -27.71 -4.83
C GLN A 289 -13.33 -28.72 -5.07
N ALA A 290 -12.16 -28.26 -5.51
CA ALA A 290 -10.99 -29.12 -5.71
C ALA A 290 -10.56 -29.83 -4.41
N LYS A 291 -10.60 -29.12 -3.27
CA LYS A 291 -10.37 -29.74 -1.95
C LYS A 291 -11.40 -30.82 -1.63
N ARG A 292 -12.68 -30.56 -1.91
CA ARG A 292 -13.77 -31.52 -1.68
C ARG A 292 -13.60 -32.76 -2.55
N GLU A 293 -13.27 -32.59 -3.83
CA GLU A 293 -13.02 -33.69 -4.76
C GLU A 293 -11.79 -34.50 -4.36
N SER A 294 -10.69 -33.84 -3.98
CA SER A 294 -9.50 -34.51 -3.45
C SER A 294 -9.80 -35.31 -2.17
N MET A 295 -10.58 -34.76 -1.25
CA MET A 295 -11.01 -35.48 -0.05
C MET A 295 -11.87 -36.70 -0.40
N GLN A 296 -12.77 -36.59 -1.38
CA GLN A 296 -13.58 -37.71 -1.85
C GLN A 296 -12.72 -38.79 -2.49
N GLN A 297 -11.78 -38.42 -3.35
CA GLN A 297 -10.82 -39.36 -3.96
C GLN A 297 -9.99 -40.06 -2.87
N ALA A 298 -9.43 -39.32 -1.92
CA ALA A 298 -8.69 -39.89 -0.80
C ALA A 298 -9.54 -40.84 0.04
N ALA A 299 -10.81 -40.51 0.30
CA ALA A 299 -11.74 -41.38 1.02
C ALA A 299 -12.04 -42.68 0.26
N THR A 300 -12.19 -42.61 -1.07
CA THR A 300 -12.39 -43.83 -1.90
C THR A 300 -11.15 -44.72 -1.89
N LEU A 301 -9.96 -44.14 -2.04
CA LEU A 301 -8.69 -44.87 -1.98
C LEU A 301 -8.47 -45.51 -0.60
N LEU A 302 -8.80 -44.78 0.48
CA LEU A 302 -8.69 -45.33 1.84
C LEU A 302 -9.61 -46.54 2.03
N LYS A 303 -10.83 -46.52 1.49
CA LYS A 303 -11.73 -47.69 1.52
C LYS A 303 -11.13 -48.87 0.76
N TYR A 304 -10.55 -48.62 -0.41
CA TYR A 304 -9.88 -49.65 -1.21
C TYR A 304 -8.67 -50.26 -0.49
N PHE A 305 -7.78 -49.44 0.07
CA PHE A 305 -6.62 -49.92 0.83
C PHE A 305 -7.03 -50.73 2.06
N ARG A 306 -8.04 -50.28 2.82
CA ARG A 306 -8.57 -51.05 3.95
C ARG A 306 -9.10 -52.42 3.53
N TYR A 307 -9.74 -52.51 2.37
CA TYR A 307 -10.23 -53.77 1.83
C TYR A 307 -9.06 -54.70 1.45
N GLU A 308 -8.06 -54.21 0.72
CA GLU A 308 -6.89 -55.02 0.35
C GLU A 308 -6.04 -55.44 1.55
N ASP A 309 -5.86 -54.56 2.54
CA ASP A 309 -5.20 -54.89 3.80
C ASP A 309 -5.94 -55.99 4.56
N ARG A 310 -7.28 -55.96 4.56
CA ARG A 310 -8.10 -57.03 5.13
C ARG A 310 -7.86 -58.35 4.40
N ARG A 311 -7.87 -58.34 3.06
CA ARG A 311 -7.57 -59.55 2.26
C ARG A 311 -6.15 -60.07 2.50
N PHE A 312 -5.18 -59.18 2.68
CA PHE A 312 -3.80 -59.57 2.96
C PHE A 312 -3.68 -60.19 4.35
N THR A 313 -4.25 -59.56 5.37
CA THR A 313 -4.24 -60.08 6.74
C THR A 313 -4.99 -61.40 6.86
N ASP A 314 -6.10 -61.58 6.15
CA ASP A 314 -6.84 -62.85 6.09
C ASP A 314 -6.01 -63.96 5.42
N ARG A 315 -5.31 -63.67 4.32
CA ARG A 315 -4.36 -64.62 3.70
C ARG A 315 -3.24 -65.02 4.66
N LEU A 316 -2.70 -64.05 5.40
CA LEU A 316 -1.62 -64.30 6.36
C LEU A 316 -2.10 -65.19 7.52
N LYS A 317 -3.31 -64.95 8.03
CA LYS A 317 -3.96 -65.78 9.05
C LYS A 317 -4.22 -67.19 8.53
N ALA A 318 -4.76 -67.35 7.32
CA ALA A 318 -5.00 -68.66 6.73
C ALA A 318 -3.71 -69.48 6.58
N ARG A 319 -2.62 -68.85 6.11
CA ARG A 319 -1.30 -69.50 6.03
C ARG A 319 -0.76 -69.90 7.40
N ARG A 320 -0.97 -69.07 8.42
CA ARG A 320 -0.58 -69.39 9.80
C ARG A 320 -1.35 -70.59 10.33
N GLN A 321 -2.67 -70.63 10.14
CA GLN A 321 -3.53 -71.74 10.53
C GLN A 321 -3.13 -73.05 9.82
N GLN A 322 -2.81 -73.02 8.52
CA GLN A 322 -2.30 -74.20 7.82
C GLN A 322 -0.97 -74.69 8.39
N LYS A 323 -0.05 -73.78 8.74
CA LYS A 323 1.23 -74.12 9.37
C LYS A 323 1.06 -74.69 10.78
N GLU A 324 0.08 -74.19 11.54
CA GLU A 324 -0.28 -74.72 12.86
C GLU A 324 -0.88 -76.11 12.74
N ARG A 325 -1.83 -76.33 11.82
CA ARG A 325 -2.36 -77.68 11.49
C ARG A 325 -1.27 -78.66 11.05
N GLY A 326 -0.30 -78.22 10.24
CA GLY A 326 0.85 -79.04 9.84
C GLY A 326 1.93 -79.22 10.93
N ARG A 327 1.85 -78.49 12.05
CA ARG A 327 2.69 -78.70 13.24
C ARG A 327 2.05 -79.60 14.28
N GLU A 328 0.73 -79.76 14.23
CA GLU A 328 -0.03 -80.73 15.03
C GLU A 328 0.14 -82.16 14.51
N GLU A 329 0.68 -82.36 13.30
CA GLU A 329 1.27 -83.65 12.95
C GLU A 329 2.42 -83.94 13.92
N PRO A 330 2.39 -85.08 14.64
CA PRO A 330 3.40 -85.40 15.62
C PRO A 330 4.73 -85.44 14.87
N ARG A 331 5.59 -84.46 15.16
CA ARG A 331 7.00 -84.51 14.78
C ARG A 331 7.54 -85.74 15.48
N VAL A 332 7.53 -86.88 14.79
CA VAL A 332 8.20 -88.09 15.22
C VAL A 332 9.65 -87.65 15.32
N LYS A 333 10.07 -87.30 16.54
CA LYS A 333 11.47 -87.15 16.85
C LYS A 333 12.01 -88.52 16.50
N SER A 334 12.66 -88.65 15.35
CA SER A 334 13.45 -89.82 15.03
C SER A 334 14.52 -89.83 16.11
N CYS A 335 14.20 -90.44 17.25
CA CYS A 335 15.15 -90.83 18.26
C CYS A 335 15.94 -91.93 17.58
N VAL A 336 16.87 -91.52 16.71
CA VAL A 336 17.88 -92.43 16.22
C VAL A 336 18.73 -92.66 17.45
N GLU A 337 18.46 -93.77 18.13
CA GLU A 337 19.28 -94.30 19.21
C GLU A 337 20.61 -94.72 18.60
N ALA A 338 21.46 -93.73 18.34
CA ALA A 338 22.83 -93.96 17.93
C ALA A 338 23.58 -94.46 19.16
N ARG A 339 23.93 -95.75 19.17
CA ARG A 339 24.87 -96.30 20.16
C ARG A 339 26.14 -95.45 20.16
N ARG A 340 26.58 -95.01 21.34
CA ARG A 340 27.87 -94.34 21.50
C ARG A 340 28.99 -95.31 21.08
N ASP A 341 29.63 -95.01 19.96
CA ASP A 341 30.84 -95.68 19.52
C ASP A 341 32.06 -94.94 20.10
N PRO A 342 32.76 -95.51 21.11
CA PRO A 342 33.90 -94.85 21.74
C PRO A 342 35.10 -94.69 20.78
N SER A 343 35.17 -95.49 19.70
CA SER A 343 36.25 -95.40 18.71
C SER A 343 36.05 -94.25 17.72
N ARG A 344 34.81 -93.74 17.56
CA ARG A 344 34.48 -92.63 16.66
C ARG A 344 35.20 -91.33 17.00
N LEU A 345 35.58 -91.13 18.26
CA LEU A 345 36.29 -89.92 18.70
C LEU A 345 37.70 -89.82 18.08
N LEU A 346 38.34 -90.97 17.82
CA LEU A 346 39.70 -91.05 17.29
C LEU A 346 39.71 -91.20 15.75
N GLN A 347 38.55 -91.38 15.12
CA GLN A 347 38.44 -91.50 13.67
C GLN A 347 38.26 -90.11 13.03
N PRO A 348 39.05 -89.75 12.01
CA PRO A 348 38.85 -88.51 11.29
C PRO A 348 37.45 -88.48 10.66
N THR A 349 36.82 -87.30 10.68
CA THR A 349 35.51 -87.14 10.04
C THR A 349 35.63 -87.32 8.53
N LEU A 350 34.54 -87.74 7.86
CA LEU A 350 34.52 -87.85 6.39
C LEU A 350 34.91 -86.53 5.71
N GLY A 351 34.54 -85.38 6.30
CA GLY A 351 34.97 -84.07 5.82
C GLY A 351 36.48 -83.87 5.94
N TRP A 352 37.08 -84.26 7.07
CA TRP A 352 38.54 -84.21 7.26
C TRP A 352 39.27 -85.08 6.24
N LEU A 353 38.83 -86.32 6.04
CA LEU A 353 39.37 -87.21 5.01
C LEU A 353 39.25 -86.59 3.62
N TYR A 354 38.13 -85.94 3.29
CA TYR A 354 37.94 -85.29 2.00
C TYR A 354 38.89 -84.09 1.78
N HIS A 355 39.28 -83.40 2.84
CA HIS A 355 40.24 -82.31 2.78
C HIS A 355 41.69 -82.80 2.66
N THR A 356 42.07 -83.86 3.37
CA THR A 356 43.44 -84.40 3.31
C THR A 356 43.70 -85.22 2.04
N ARG A 357 42.68 -85.87 1.47
CA ARG A 357 42.81 -86.60 0.19
C ARG A 357 43.17 -85.72 -1.01
N LYS A 358 43.00 -84.40 -0.90
CA LYS A 358 43.36 -83.45 -1.97
C LYS A 358 44.84 -83.04 -1.97
N CYS A 359 45.63 -83.48 -1.00
CA CYS A 359 47.02 -83.06 -0.87
C CYS A 359 48.05 -84.12 -1.28
N GLU A 360 47.67 -85.38 -1.49
CA GLU A 360 48.65 -86.45 -1.78
C GLU A 360 48.75 -86.84 -3.26
N ASP A 361 47.80 -86.41 -4.11
CA ASP A 361 47.84 -86.66 -5.55
C ASP A 361 47.63 -85.36 -6.34
N SER A 362 48.63 -84.48 -6.42
CA SER A 362 48.67 -83.44 -7.47
C SER A 362 50.06 -82.81 -7.64
N ASP A 363 51.00 -83.57 -8.21
CA ASP A 363 52.03 -83.00 -9.09
C ASP A 363 51.36 -82.51 -10.38
N ASN A 364 50.56 -81.43 -10.28
CA ASN A 364 50.08 -80.70 -11.44
C ASN A 364 49.64 -79.28 -11.03
N PRO A 365 50.29 -78.20 -11.51
CA PRO A 365 49.96 -76.84 -11.14
C PRO A 365 48.78 -76.34 -11.99
N THR A 366 47.58 -76.84 -11.74
CA THR A 366 46.37 -76.19 -12.27
C THR A 366 45.75 -75.31 -11.18
N SER A 367 46.30 -74.10 -11.12
CA SER A 367 45.85 -72.96 -10.34
C SER A 367 44.32 -72.82 -10.36
N ALA A 368 43.67 -73.13 -9.22
CA ALA A 368 42.38 -72.54 -8.94
C ALA A 368 42.62 -71.03 -8.73
N PRO A 369 41.90 -70.13 -9.42
CA PRO A 369 42.19 -68.71 -9.34
C PRO A 369 41.87 -68.26 -7.90
N GLN A 370 42.92 -67.96 -7.15
CA GLN A 370 42.81 -67.29 -5.87
C GLN A 370 42.18 -65.93 -6.15
N LEU A 371 40.86 -65.84 -5.98
CA LEU A 371 40.12 -64.59 -6.17
C LEU A 371 40.64 -63.58 -5.14
N HIS A 372 41.56 -62.73 -5.60
CA HIS A 372 42.08 -61.62 -4.82
C HIS A 372 40.90 -60.80 -4.28
N ILE A 373 40.89 -60.49 -2.99
CA ILE A 373 39.74 -59.94 -2.25
C ILE A 373 39.13 -58.70 -2.93
N GLN A 374 39.94 -57.94 -3.68
CA GLN A 374 39.52 -56.76 -4.44
C GLN A 374 38.60 -57.08 -5.65
N HIS A 375 38.58 -58.33 -6.15
CA HIS A 375 37.74 -58.77 -7.26
C HIS A 375 36.36 -59.29 -6.82
N LEU A 376 36.08 -59.30 -5.51
CA LEU A 376 34.75 -59.62 -4.98
C LEU A 376 33.83 -58.41 -5.15
N ARG A 377 32.86 -58.50 -6.09
CA ARG A 377 31.88 -57.43 -6.40
C ARG A 377 31.17 -56.83 -5.18
N LYS A 378 31.02 -57.57 -4.08
CA LYS A 378 30.37 -57.09 -2.84
C LYS A 378 31.29 -56.26 -1.93
N LEU A 379 32.61 -56.32 -2.12
CA LEU A 379 33.62 -55.61 -1.33
C LEU A 379 34.30 -54.47 -2.12
N GLY A 380 34.06 -54.38 -3.43
CA GLY A 380 34.53 -53.27 -4.26
C GLY A 380 33.81 -51.96 -3.94
N LYS A 381 34.53 -50.84 -3.95
CA LYS A 381 33.93 -49.49 -3.77
C LYS A 381 32.87 -49.27 -4.87
N PRO A 382 31.61 -48.97 -4.52
CA PRO A 382 30.57 -48.62 -5.48
C PRO A 382 31.02 -47.47 -6.38
N THR A 383 30.62 -47.49 -7.66
CA THR A 383 31.09 -46.54 -8.67
C THR A 383 30.80 -45.07 -8.31
N TRP A 384 29.69 -44.81 -7.61
CA TRP A 384 29.33 -43.48 -7.10
C TRP A 384 30.18 -42.98 -5.91
N ARG A 385 31.05 -43.84 -5.35
CA ARG A 385 32.05 -43.47 -4.32
C ARG A 385 33.47 -43.34 -4.86
N LYS A 386 33.69 -43.55 -6.17
CA LYS A 386 35.00 -43.28 -6.79
C LYS A 386 35.18 -41.76 -6.91
N GLY A 387 36.20 -41.20 -6.26
CA GLY A 387 36.53 -39.76 -6.29
C GLY A 387 36.24 -38.97 -5.01
N LEU A 388 35.73 -39.61 -3.95
CA LEU A 388 35.42 -38.95 -2.66
C LEU A 388 36.51 -39.09 -1.58
N THR A 389 37.68 -39.62 -1.92
CA THR A 389 38.83 -39.69 -1.00
C THR A 389 40.07 -39.21 -1.76
N SER A 390 40.67 -38.12 -1.26
CA SER A 390 41.99 -37.61 -1.63
C SER A 390 43.09 -38.66 -1.49
#